data_AF-A0A150HYZ5-F1
#
_entry.id   AF-A0A150HYZ5-F1
#
_cell.length_a   1.000
_cell.length_b   1.000
_cell.length_c   1.000
_cell.angle_alpha   90.00
_cell.angle_beta   90.00
_cell.angle_gamma   90.00
#
_symmetry.space_group_name_H-M   'P 1'
#
loop_
_entity.id
_entity.type
_entity.pdbx_description
1 polymer ?
#
loop_
_entity_poly.entity_id
_entity_poly.type
_entity_poly.pdbx_seq_one_letter_code
_entity_poly.pdbx_strand_id
1 'polypeptide(L)'
;MTKTKPKQRLAQYYPTLTSVGLALMLGLVGYFGLFYQQKASAKDYSIRGFDVSHHQGDIDWKKISPQHYQFVYLKATEGGDFKDRKFQENWLKAREQGLHVGAYHFYRLCRDGQVQAENFIATVPNKTDALPPVIDLEYDSNCINTYTKEQLLKEIQVMHDQLQKHYGKQPIFYISKSFYHIVLMGDFNQTPLWVRDYESKPELKDGRKWMFWQHTSQGKIQGVPKAVDLNVYAESPKEWFLFLQEQGIQDGK
;
A
#
# COMPACT_ATOMS: atom_id res chain seq x y z
N MET A 1 -91.81 11.90 15.71
CA MET A 1 -91.12 13.15 15.36
C MET A 1 -89.66 13.05 15.80
N THR A 2 -88.73 12.87 14.87
CA THR A 2 -87.30 13.17 15.06
C THR A 2 -86.67 13.29 13.68
N LYS A 3 -86.31 14.52 13.30
CA LYS A 3 -85.62 14.87 12.05
C LYS A 3 -84.12 14.59 12.22
N THR A 4 -83.54 13.75 11.38
CA THR A 4 -82.08 13.60 11.25
C THR A 4 -81.57 14.52 10.14
N LYS A 5 -80.71 15.48 10.50
CA LYS A 5 -79.99 16.37 9.55
C LYS A 5 -78.87 15.60 8.83
N PRO A 6 -78.55 15.91 7.56
CA PRO A 6 -77.42 15.31 6.86
C PRO A 6 -76.10 15.97 7.29
N LYS A 7 -75.08 15.16 7.61
CA LYS A 7 -73.71 15.63 7.84
C LYS A 7 -73.03 15.91 6.50
N GLN A 8 -72.59 17.15 6.30
CA GLN A 8 -71.71 17.55 5.19
C GLN A 8 -70.33 16.88 5.34
N ARG A 9 -69.80 16.29 4.26
CA ARG A 9 -68.43 15.77 4.20
C ARG A 9 -67.48 16.93 3.86
N LEU A 10 -66.53 17.22 4.75
CA LEU A 10 -65.36 18.06 4.45
C LEU A 10 -64.36 17.24 3.64
N ALA A 11 -64.06 17.67 2.41
CA ALA A 11 -62.96 17.11 1.62
C ALA A 11 -61.62 17.54 2.23
N GLN A 12 -60.86 16.59 2.78
CA GLN A 12 -59.50 16.83 3.25
C GLN A 12 -58.56 17.02 2.05
N TYR A 13 -58.19 18.26 1.77
CA TYR A 13 -57.15 18.64 0.83
C TYR A 13 -55.77 18.44 1.49
N TYR A 14 -55.09 17.33 1.21
CA TYR A 14 -53.67 17.15 1.52
C TYR A 14 -52.90 16.40 0.40
N PRO A 15 -52.58 17.02 -0.77
CA PRO A 15 -51.66 16.35 -1.71
C PRO A 15 -50.37 17.12 -2.05
N THR A 16 -50.16 18.36 -1.59
CA THR A 16 -49.03 19.18 -2.08
C THR A 16 -47.80 19.23 -1.18
N LEU A 17 -47.94 19.18 0.15
CA LEU A 17 -46.80 19.26 1.07
C LEU A 17 -46.00 17.95 1.16
N THR A 18 -46.66 16.79 1.05
CA THR A 18 -46.03 15.47 1.10
C THR A 18 -45.25 15.15 -0.17
N SER A 19 -45.73 15.60 -1.33
CA SER A 19 -45.10 15.36 -2.64
C SER A 19 -43.82 16.18 -2.84
N VAL A 20 -43.79 17.43 -2.36
CA VAL A 20 -42.57 18.27 -2.39
C VAL A 20 -41.49 17.73 -1.45
N GLY A 21 -41.87 17.27 -0.26
CA GLY A 21 -40.93 16.64 0.68
C GLY A 21 -40.28 15.36 0.14
N LEU A 22 -41.06 14.54 -0.58
CA LEU A 22 -40.56 13.31 -1.21
C LEU A 22 -39.61 13.61 -2.38
N ALA A 23 -39.91 14.61 -3.20
CA ALA A 23 -39.05 15.04 -4.30
C ALA A 23 -37.72 15.63 -3.82
N LEU A 24 -37.73 16.41 -2.74
CA LEU A 24 -36.51 16.93 -2.11
C LEU A 24 -35.65 15.81 -1.48
N MET A 25 -36.28 14.82 -0.84
CA MET A 25 -35.59 13.64 -0.32
C MET A 25 -34.94 12.81 -1.45
N LEU A 26 -35.66 12.56 -2.53
CA LEU A 26 -35.12 11.83 -3.69
C LEU A 26 -34.01 12.62 -4.39
N GLY A 27 -34.13 13.95 -4.47
CA GLY A 27 -33.09 14.84 -4.97
C GLY A 27 -31.83 14.83 -4.09
N LEU A 28 -31.98 14.83 -2.76
CA LEU A 28 -30.86 14.71 -1.81
C LEU A 28 -30.22 13.32 -1.88
N VAL A 29 -30.98 12.24 -1.94
CA VAL A 29 -30.45 10.86 -2.10
C VAL A 29 -29.77 10.70 -3.45
N GLY A 30 -30.32 11.28 -4.53
CA GLY A 30 -29.69 11.31 -5.85
C GLY A 30 -28.40 12.12 -5.86
N TYR A 31 -28.40 13.31 -5.23
CA TYR A 31 -27.20 14.14 -5.09
C TYR A 31 -26.13 13.45 -4.24
N PHE A 32 -26.47 12.97 -3.04
CA PHE A 32 -25.54 12.25 -2.19
C PHE A 32 -25.13 10.89 -2.77
N GLY A 33 -25.94 10.24 -3.61
CA GLY A 33 -25.61 8.96 -4.26
C GLY A 33 -24.78 9.10 -5.54
N LEU A 34 -25.01 10.15 -6.33
CA LEU A 34 -24.22 10.49 -7.51
C LEU A 34 -22.88 11.16 -7.15
N PHE A 35 -22.84 11.90 -6.04
CA PHE A 35 -21.63 12.53 -5.50
C PHE A 35 -21.03 11.79 -4.30
N TYR A 36 -21.59 10.64 -3.89
CA TYR A 36 -20.84 9.68 -3.08
C TYR A 36 -19.72 9.18 -3.99
N GLN A 37 -18.53 9.77 -3.87
CA GLN A 37 -17.36 9.18 -4.47
C GLN A 37 -17.28 7.76 -3.93
N GLN A 38 -17.52 6.78 -4.79
CA GLN A 38 -17.22 5.40 -4.43
C GLN A 38 -15.75 5.39 -4.04
N LYS A 39 -15.47 5.16 -2.76
CA LYS A 39 -14.10 4.99 -2.29
C LYS A 39 -13.51 3.87 -3.15
N ALA A 40 -12.47 4.19 -3.91
CA ALA A 40 -11.86 3.24 -4.82
C ALA A 40 -11.51 1.95 -4.07
N SER A 41 -11.89 0.80 -4.63
CA SER A 41 -11.57 -0.50 -4.07
C SER A 41 -10.19 -0.93 -4.57
N ALA A 42 -9.42 -1.65 -3.76
CA ALA A 42 -8.19 -2.30 -4.24
C ALA A 42 -8.47 -3.22 -5.47
N LYS A 43 -9.71 -3.70 -5.62
CA LYS A 43 -10.13 -4.50 -6.77
C LYS A 43 -10.05 -3.77 -8.11
N ASP A 44 -10.16 -2.43 -8.09
CA ASP A 44 -10.16 -1.59 -9.29
C ASP A 44 -8.75 -1.44 -9.89
N TYR A 45 -7.72 -1.84 -9.13
CA TYR A 45 -6.33 -1.86 -9.57
C TYR A 45 -5.98 -3.21 -10.20
N SER A 46 -5.45 -3.14 -11.41
CA SER A 46 -5.14 -4.30 -12.25
C SER A 46 -3.76 -4.90 -11.94
N ILE A 47 -2.82 -4.08 -11.49
CA ILE A 47 -1.47 -4.50 -11.13
C ILE A 47 -1.42 -4.82 -9.64
N ARG A 48 -1.27 -6.10 -9.34
CA ARG A 48 -1.38 -6.68 -8.01
C ARG A 48 -0.09 -7.34 -7.62
N GLY A 49 0.17 -7.33 -6.33
CA GLY A 49 1.29 -8.02 -5.74
C GLY A 49 1.03 -8.33 -4.29
N PHE A 50 2.07 -8.80 -3.63
CA PHE A 50 2.03 -9.17 -2.24
C PHE A 50 3.42 -9.01 -1.64
N ASP A 51 3.53 -9.06 -0.32
CA ASP A 51 4.80 -9.05 0.36
C ASP A 51 4.87 -10.13 1.43
N VAL A 52 6.06 -10.71 1.60
CA VAL A 52 6.27 -11.86 2.48
C VAL A 52 7.61 -11.81 3.18
N SER A 53 7.67 -12.52 4.31
CA SER A 53 8.87 -12.78 5.09
C SER A 53 8.92 -14.26 5.48
N HIS A 54 9.87 -14.64 6.34
CA HIS A 54 9.86 -15.95 6.97
C HIS A 54 8.57 -16.27 7.76
N HIS A 55 7.76 -15.26 8.11
CA HIS A 55 6.50 -15.48 8.82
C HIS A 55 5.50 -16.27 8.00
N GLN A 56 5.50 -16.13 6.66
CA GLN A 56 4.59 -16.85 5.76
C GLN A 56 4.93 -18.33 5.58
N GLY A 57 6.04 -18.83 6.13
CA GLY A 57 6.40 -20.25 6.12
C GLY A 57 6.91 -20.73 4.77
N ASP A 58 6.67 -22.01 4.45
CA ASP A 58 7.09 -22.62 3.19
C ASP A 58 6.04 -22.35 2.10
N ILE A 59 6.42 -21.51 1.14
CA ILE A 59 5.55 -21.09 0.05
C ILE A 59 5.69 -22.07 -1.13
N ASP A 60 4.56 -22.59 -1.62
CA ASP A 60 4.48 -23.34 -2.87
C ASP A 60 4.34 -22.37 -4.04
N TRP A 61 5.47 -21.83 -4.47
CA TRP A 61 5.57 -20.82 -5.52
C TRP A 61 4.92 -21.26 -6.85
N LYS A 62 4.90 -22.55 -7.17
CA LYS A 62 4.28 -23.08 -8.41
C LYS A 62 2.76 -22.87 -8.46
N LYS A 63 2.13 -22.62 -7.31
CA LYS A 63 0.68 -22.32 -7.21
C LYS A 63 0.36 -20.83 -7.34
N ILE A 64 1.38 -19.97 -7.40
CA ILE A 64 1.20 -18.52 -7.51
C ILE A 64 1.28 -18.12 -8.97
N SER A 65 0.16 -17.63 -9.51
CA SER A 65 0.09 -17.24 -10.93
C SER A 65 0.69 -15.84 -11.17
N PRO A 66 1.72 -15.70 -12.03
CA PRO A 66 2.26 -14.39 -12.42
C PRO A 66 1.30 -13.56 -13.28
N GLN A 67 0.21 -14.17 -13.77
CA GLN A 67 -0.88 -13.47 -14.45
C GLN A 67 -1.83 -12.81 -13.44
N HIS A 68 -1.93 -13.35 -12.23
CA HIS A 68 -2.75 -12.78 -11.16
C HIS A 68 -1.97 -11.82 -10.26
N TYR A 69 -0.69 -12.10 -10.00
CA TYR A 69 0.22 -11.24 -9.25
C TYR A 69 1.43 -10.91 -10.12
N GLN A 70 1.72 -9.63 -10.32
CA GLN A 70 2.82 -9.18 -11.18
C GLN A 70 4.11 -8.98 -10.39
N PHE A 71 4.00 -8.62 -9.11
CA PHE A 71 5.16 -8.33 -8.27
C PHE A 71 5.09 -8.95 -6.88
N VAL A 72 6.27 -9.11 -6.27
CA VAL A 72 6.41 -9.48 -4.86
C VAL A 72 7.58 -8.74 -4.22
N TYR A 73 7.38 -8.24 -3.00
CA TYR A 73 8.47 -7.73 -2.14
C TYR A 73 8.78 -8.73 -1.04
N LEU A 74 10.06 -9.02 -0.84
CA LEU A 74 10.52 -10.02 0.12
C LEU A 74 11.29 -9.34 1.24
N LYS A 75 10.98 -9.66 2.50
CA LYS A 75 11.82 -9.22 3.63
C LYS A 75 13.21 -9.78 3.44
N ALA A 76 14.20 -8.91 3.38
CA ALA A 76 15.60 -9.33 3.28
C ALA A 76 16.31 -9.21 4.62
N THR A 77 16.16 -8.05 5.26
CA THR A 77 16.92 -7.69 6.45
C THR A 77 16.09 -6.83 7.39
N GLU A 78 16.58 -6.71 8.62
CA GLU A 78 16.02 -5.85 9.64
C GLU A 78 17.16 -5.32 10.52
N GLY A 79 17.17 -4.00 10.77
CA GLY A 79 18.20 -3.40 11.60
C GLY A 79 19.63 -3.69 11.11
N GLY A 80 20.59 -3.72 12.02
CA GLY A 80 22.01 -3.82 11.65
C GLY A 80 22.53 -5.23 11.35
N ASP A 81 21.78 -6.27 11.69
CA ASP A 81 22.33 -7.63 11.77
C ASP A 81 21.36 -8.76 11.37
N PHE A 82 20.04 -8.55 11.50
CA PHE A 82 19.08 -9.58 11.18
C PHE A 82 18.93 -9.75 9.66
N LYS A 83 18.98 -11.01 9.22
CA LYS A 83 18.71 -11.46 7.85
C LYS A 83 17.55 -12.43 7.86
N ASP A 84 16.56 -12.21 7.02
CA ASP A 84 15.40 -13.08 6.93
C ASP A 84 15.82 -14.46 6.39
N ARG A 85 15.60 -15.50 7.20
CA ARG A 85 16.01 -16.87 6.90
C ARG A 85 15.39 -17.46 5.62
N LYS A 86 14.30 -16.89 5.11
CA LYS A 86 13.62 -17.34 3.89
C LYS A 86 13.94 -16.46 2.68
N PHE A 87 14.66 -15.35 2.85
CA PHE A 87 14.90 -14.38 1.77
C PHE A 87 15.51 -15.02 0.52
N GLN A 88 16.66 -15.71 0.65
CA GLN A 88 17.36 -16.26 -0.53
C GLN A 88 16.53 -17.31 -1.27
N GLU A 89 15.84 -18.19 -0.52
CA GLU A 89 14.95 -19.20 -1.10
C GLU A 89 13.77 -18.55 -1.84
N ASN A 90 13.10 -17.60 -1.18
CA ASN A 90 11.96 -16.88 -1.76
C ASN A 90 12.40 -16.03 -2.97
N TRP A 91 13.57 -15.40 -2.91
CA TRP A 91 14.12 -14.59 -3.99
C TRP A 91 14.29 -15.41 -5.27
N LEU A 92 14.94 -16.57 -5.18
CA LEU A 92 15.15 -17.43 -6.34
C LEU A 92 13.81 -17.98 -6.86
N LYS A 93 13.00 -18.57 -5.99
CA LYS A 93 11.75 -19.23 -6.41
C LYS A 93 10.72 -18.25 -6.98
N ALA A 94 10.59 -17.05 -6.42
CA ALA A 94 9.69 -16.03 -6.94
C ALA A 94 10.08 -15.60 -8.36
N ARG A 95 11.39 -15.43 -8.62
CA ARG A 95 11.91 -15.09 -9.96
C ARG A 95 11.70 -16.22 -10.95
N GLU A 96 11.90 -17.47 -10.55
CA GLU A 96 11.62 -18.64 -11.39
C GLU A 96 10.14 -18.74 -11.80
N GLN A 97 9.21 -18.23 -10.99
CA GLN A 97 7.79 -18.13 -11.35
C GLN A 97 7.47 -16.94 -12.27
N GLY A 98 8.45 -16.11 -12.64
CA GLY A 98 8.25 -14.96 -13.50
C GLY A 98 7.55 -13.78 -12.83
N LEU A 99 7.67 -13.65 -11.50
CA LEU A 99 7.28 -12.44 -10.76
C LEU A 99 8.36 -11.37 -10.87
N HIS A 100 7.99 -10.10 -10.88
CA HIS A 100 8.93 -9.02 -10.62
C HIS A 100 9.23 -8.97 -9.13
N VAL A 101 10.50 -9.20 -8.77
CA VAL A 101 10.90 -9.39 -7.36
C VAL A 101 11.67 -8.19 -6.86
N GLY A 102 11.26 -7.67 -5.71
CA GLY A 102 11.96 -6.68 -4.91
C GLY A 102 12.27 -7.17 -3.51
N ALA A 103 13.10 -6.41 -2.80
CA ALA A 103 13.47 -6.69 -1.41
C ALA A 103 13.17 -5.48 -0.53
N TYR A 104 12.78 -5.74 0.73
CA TYR A 104 12.60 -4.69 1.71
C TYR A 104 13.46 -4.89 2.97
N HIS A 105 13.83 -3.77 3.57
CA HIS A 105 14.51 -3.68 4.85
C HIS A 105 13.53 -3.18 5.92
N PHE A 106 13.30 -3.94 6.99
CA PHE A 106 12.58 -3.43 8.15
C PHE A 106 13.50 -2.51 8.97
N TYR A 107 13.22 -1.21 8.93
CA TYR A 107 14.08 -0.21 9.53
C TYR A 107 13.90 -0.17 11.06
N ARG A 108 15.00 -0.24 11.79
CA ARG A 108 15.02 -0.03 13.24
C ARG A 108 15.38 1.43 13.54
N LEU A 109 14.41 2.17 14.07
CA LEU A 109 14.51 3.63 14.31
C LEU A 109 15.65 4.05 15.24
N CYS A 110 16.20 3.12 16.01
CA CYS A 110 17.23 3.32 17.03
C CYS A 110 18.62 2.83 16.56
N ARG A 111 18.82 2.67 15.24
CA ARG A 111 20.06 2.17 14.64
C ARG A 111 20.53 3.10 13.53
N ASP A 112 21.86 3.18 13.37
CA ASP A 112 22.49 4.00 12.35
C ASP A 112 22.10 3.54 10.94
N GLY A 113 21.78 4.48 10.06
CA GLY A 113 21.33 4.22 8.69
C GLY A 113 22.40 3.53 7.85
N GLN A 114 23.67 3.84 8.08
CA GLN A 114 24.79 3.19 7.40
C GLN A 114 24.85 1.69 7.71
N VAL A 115 24.75 1.30 8.98
CA VAL A 115 24.82 -0.12 9.40
C VAL A 115 23.65 -0.90 8.80
N GLN A 116 22.47 -0.28 8.75
CA GLN A 116 21.28 -0.88 8.15
C GLN A 116 21.40 -1.04 6.63
N ALA A 117 21.97 -0.03 5.94
CA ALA A 117 22.29 -0.11 4.52
C ALA A 117 23.29 -1.23 4.22
N GLU A 118 24.36 -1.33 4.99
CA GLU A 118 25.39 -2.37 4.84
C GLU A 118 24.79 -3.77 5.02
N ASN A 119 23.92 -3.97 6.00
CA ASN A 119 23.22 -5.24 6.18
C ASN A 119 22.36 -5.61 4.95
N PHE A 120 21.58 -4.65 4.44
CA PHE A 120 20.74 -4.87 3.26
C PHE A 120 21.59 -5.16 2.01
N ILE A 121 22.62 -4.36 1.75
CA ILE A 121 23.54 -4.52 0.62
C ILE A 121 24.28 -5.86 0.67
N ALA A 122 24.71 -6.29 1.86
CA ALA A 122 25.37 -7.58 2.04
C ALA A 122 24.43 -8.79 1.86
N THR A 123 23.12 -8.58 1.75
CA THR A 123 22.12 -9.64 1.70
C THR A 123 21.40 -9.71 0.36
N VAL A 124 21.10 -8.57 -0.25
CA VAL A 124 20.28 -8.47 -1.45
C VAL A 124 21.17 -8.41 -2.71
N PRO A 125 21.01 -9.34 -3.67
CA PRO A 125 21.79 -9.31 -4.89
C PRO A 125 21.52 -8.06 -5.73
N ASN A 126 22.58 -7.39 -6.21
CA ASN A 126 22.46 -6.29 -7.16
C ASN A 126 22.12 -6.82 -8.56
N LYS A 127 20.82 -6.89 -8.85
CA LYS A 127 20.26 -7.44 -10.09
C LYS A 127 19.54 -6.33 -10.85
N THR A 128 19.92 -6.12 -12.11
CA THR A 128 19.32 -5.08 -12.97
C THR A 128 17.83 -5.30 -13.17
N ASP A 129 17.41 -6.57 -13.19
CA ASP A 129 16.04 -7.05 -13.33
C ASP A 129 15.31 -7.25 -11.98
N ALA A 130 15.80 -6.64 -10.88
CA ALA A 130 15.07 -6.54 -9.62
C ALA A 130 14.32 -5.21 -9.51
N LEU A 131 13.20 -5.22 -8.79
CA LEU A 131 12.50 -3.99 -8.40
C LEU A 131 13.37 -3.13 -7.46
N PRO A 132 13.09 -1.81 -7.37
CA PRO A 132 13.83 -0.93 -6.47
C PRO A 132 13.80 -1.40 -5.01
N PRO A 133 14.84 -1.12 -4.21
CA PRO A 133 14.85 -1.50 -2.80
C PRO A 133 13.79 -0.71 -2.01
N VAL A 134 13.14 -1.37 -1.06
CA VAL A 134 12.18 -0.73 -0.15
C VAL A 134 12.79 -0.57 1.24
N ILE A 135 12.62 0.62 1.82
CA ILE A 135 12.85 0.85 3.25
C ILE A 135 11.48 0.87 3.93
N ASP A 136 11.25 -0.10 4.80
CA ASP A 136 10.04 -0.23 5.60
C ASP A 136 10.20 0.59 6.89
N LEU A 137 9.48 1.72 6.94
CA LEU A 137 9.53 2.73 7.98
C LEU A 137 8.22 2.69 8.79
N GLU A 138 8.25 1.90 9.87
CA GLU A 138 7.14 1.78 10.81
C GLU A 138 7.46 2.43 12.16
N TYR A 139 6.41 2.79 12.89
CA TYR A 139 6.54 3.28 14.24
C TYR A 139 6.97 2.15 15.18
N ASP A 140 8.02 2.38 15.96
CA ASP A 140 8.49 1.48 17.02
C ASP A 140 8.60 2.27 18.32
N SER A 141 7.68 2.02 19.26
CA SER A 141 7.64 2.75 20.55
C SER A 141 8.91 2.60 21.38
N ASN A 142 9.67 1.51 21.19
CA ASN A 142 10.89 1.25 21.94
C ASN A 142 12.10 1.99 21.36
N CYS A 143 12.00 2.46 20.11
CA CYS A 143 13.12 3.05 19.37
C CYS A 143 12.88 4.50 18.91
N ILE A 144 11.62 4.96 18.87
CA ILE A 144 11.27 6.29 18.35
C ILE A 144 11.91 7.45 19.14
N ASN A 145 12.23 7.25 20.42
CA ASN A 145 12.82 8.28 21.28
C ASN A 145 14.36 8.25 21.31
N THR A 146 15.00 7.33 20.56
CA THR A 146 16.47 7.23 20.53
C THR A 146 17.12 8.43 19.83
N TYR A 147 16.50 8.92 18.76
CA TYR A 147 16.95 10.09 18.01
C TYR A 147 15.91 11.20 18.09
N THR A 148 16.34 12.45 17.94
CA THR A 148 15.41 13.53 17.56
C THR A 148 14.85 13.26 16.16
N LYS A 149 13.73 13.90 15.79
CA LYS A 149 13.17 13.80 14.44
C LYS A 149 14.21 14.11 13.35
N GLU A 150 14.99 15.18 13.53
CA GLU A 150 16.01 15.61 12.57
C GLU A 150 17.14 14.57 12.42
N GLN A 151 17.61 14.01 13.54
CA GLN A 151 18.60 12.94 13.55
C GLN A 151 18.06 11.68 12.85
N LEU A 152 16.82 11.29 13.14
CA LEU A 152 16.19 10.14 12.49
C LEU A 152 16.05 10.35 10.97
N LEU A 153 15.62 11.53 10.52
CA LEU A 153 15.55 11.87 9.09
C LEU A 153 16.93 11.78 8.42
N LYS A 154 17.99 12.23 9.11
CA LYS A 154 19.36 12.11 8.62
C LYS A 154 19.80 10.65 8.46
N GLU A 155 19.51 9.79 9.44
CA GLU A 155 19.85 8.36 9.34
C GLU A 155 19.06 7.66 8.22
N ILE A 156 17.78 8.00 8.06
CA ILE A 156 16.97 7.51 6.93
C ILE A 156 17.57 7.96 5.59
N GLN A 157 18.00 9.21 5.47
CA GLN A 157 18.67 9.74 4.28
C GLN A 157 19.98 8.99 3.99
N VAL A 158 20.78 8.70 5.01
CA VAL A 158 22.03 7.92 4.85
C VAL A 158 21.74 6.55 4.24
N MET A 159 20.75 5.82 4.77
CA MET A 159 20.38 4.52 4.21
C MET A 159 19.85 4.67 2.78
N HIS A 160 18.91 5.59 2.57
CA HIS A 160 18.33 5.87 1.25
C HIS A 160 19.42 6.10 0.19
N ASP A 161 20.36 7.00 0.43
CA ASP A 161 21.38 7.37 -0.55
C ASP A 161 22.37 6.25 -0.82
N GLN A 162 22.72 5.46 0.20
CA GLN A 162 23.58 4.29 0.01
C GLN A 162 22.90 3.21 -0.83
N LEU A 163 21.60 2.93 -0.58
CA LEU A 163 20.85 2.00 -1.41
C LEU A 163 20.71 2.52 -2.84
N GLN A 164 20.37 3.79 -3.02
CA GLN A 164 20.25 4.40 -4.34
C GLN A 164 21.56 4.30 -5.12
N LYS A 165 22.68 4.63 -4.48
CA LYS A 165 24.02 4.55 -5.07
C LYS A 165 24.41 3.12 -5.42
N HIS A 166 24.10 2.15 -4.56
CA HIS A 166 24.50 0.75 -4.77
C HIS A 166 23.68 0.09 -5.88
N TYR A 167 22.36 0.23 -5.86
CA TYR A 167 21.46 -0.46 -6.78
C TYR A 167 21.17 0.34 -8.07
N GLY A 168 21.53 1.62 -8.11
CA GLY A 168 21.22 2.50 -9.23
C GLY A 168 19.72 2.74 -9.44
N LYS A 169 18.90 2.46 -8.42
CA LYS A 169 17.43 2.56 -8.45
C LYS A 169 16.96 3.43 -7.31
N GLN A 170 15.96 4.27 -7.56
CA GLN A 170 15.35 5.14 -6.54
C GLN A 170 14.67 4.27 -5.47
N PRO A 171 15.12 4.28 -4.20
CA PRO A 171 14.47 3.53 -3.14
C PRO A 171 13.03 3.98 -2.93
N ILE A 172 12.20 3.08 -2.42
CA ILE A 172 10.79 3.30 -2.11
C ILE A 172 10.61 3.24 -0.60
N PHE A 173 9.80 4.14 -0.04
CA PHE A 173 9.45 4.07 1.38
C PHE A 173 8.12 3.39 1.58
N TYR A 174 8.13 2.24 2.25
CA TYR A 174 6.91 1.69 2.82
C TYR A 174 6.62 2.38 4.15
N ILE A 175 5.39 2.86 4.32
CA ILE A 175 4.99 3.65 5.49
C ILE A 175 3.55 3.35 5.94
N SER A 176 3.31 3.54 7.23
CA SER A 176 1.96 3.80 7.74
C SER A 176 1.62 5.29 7.64
N LYS A 177 0.33 5.64 7.48
CA LYS A 177 -0.12 7.04 7.46
C LYS A 177 0.39 7.83 8.67
N SER A 178 0.32 7.23 9.87
CA SER A 178 0.75 7.86 11.12
C SER A 178 2.25 8.17 11.11
N PHE A 179 3.08 7.21 10.71
CA PHE A 179 4.53 7.43 10.62
C PHE A 179 4.86 8.55 9.63
N TYR A 180 4.22 8.54 8.46
CA TYR A 180 4.39 9.59 7.46
C TYR A 180 4.04 10.98 8.02
N HIS A 181 2.89 11.12 8.69
CA HIS A 181 2.47 12.43 9.21
C HIS A 181 3.32 12.95 10.37
N ILE A 182 3.87 12.07 11.19
CA ILE A 182 4.70 12.45 12.35
C ILE A 182 6.14 12.74 11.90
N VAL A 183 6.72 11.87 11.08
CA VAL A 183 8.16 11.87 10.79
C VAL A 183 8.46 12.47 9.42
N LEU A 184 7.80 12.01 8.35
CA LEU A 184 8.27 12.26 6.98
C LEU A 184 7.58 13.42 6.24
N MET A 185 6.43 13.92 6.71
CA MET A 185 5.70 14.97 6.00
C MET A 185 6.55 16.24 5.88
N GLY A 186 6.75 16.69 4.63
CA GLY A 186 7.62 17.82 4.28
C GLY A 186 9.00 17.38 3.77
N ASP A 187 9.40 16.15 4.05
CA ASP A 187 10.71 15.57 3.72
C ASP A 187 10.59 14.50 2.61
N PHE A 188 11.71 14.20 1.96
CA PHE A 188 11.81 13.15 0.93
C PHE A 188 10.79 13.27 -0.20
N ASN A 189 10.39 14.48 -0.61
CA ASN A 189 9.24 14.70 -1.51
C ASN A 189 9.32 13.99 -2.88
N GLN A 190 10.52 13.57 -3.31
CA GLN A 190 10.74 12.84 -4.57
C GLN A 190 10.78 11.30 -4.39
N THR A 191 10.82 10.80 -3.16
CA THR A 191 10.88 9.35 -2.89
C THR A 191 9.50 8.72 -3.09
N PRO A 192 9.34 7.66 -3.90
CA PRO A 192 8.05 7.00 -4.05
C PRO A 192 7.55 6.37 -2.74
N LEU A 193 6.23 6.37 -2.55
CA LEU A 193 5.60 5.84 -1.35
C LEU A 193 4.83 4.55 -1.61
N TRP A 194 5.07 3.56 -0.76
CA TRP A 194 4.19 2.41 -0.58
C TRP A 194 3.42 2.58 0.72
N VAL A 195 2.13 2.89 0.65
CA VAL A 195 1.35 3.26 1.83
C VAL A 195 0.53 2.07 2.31
N ARG A 196 0.62 1.76 3.60
CA ARG A 196 -0.31 0.86 4.28
C ARG A 196 -1.56 1.61 4.72
N ASP A 197 -2.71 1.13 4.27
CA ASP A 197 -4.02 1.56 4.75
C ASP A 197 -5.04 0.42 4.55
N TYR A 198 -5.58 -0.14 5.64
CA TYR A 198 -6.52 -1.26 5.57
C TYR A 198 -7.98 -0.82 5.53
N GLU A 199 -8.26 0.46 5.79
CA GLU A 199 -9.62 0.97 5.93
C GLU A 199 -10.14 1.53 4.60
N SER A 200 -9.27 2.21 3.85
CA SER A 200 -9.63 2.83 2.58
C SER A 200 -8.41 3.04 1.68
N LYS A 201 -8.67 3.51 0.46
CA LYS A 201 -7.63 4.07 -0.41
C LYS A 201 -6.78 5.08 0.38
N PRO A 202 -5.44 5.04 0.26
CA PRO A 202 -4.59 5.95 1.01
C PRO A 202 -4.79 7.40 0.59
N GLU A 203 -4.93 8.25 1.61
CA GLU A 203 -4.98 9.70 1.50
C GLU A 203 -4.05 10.31 2.56
N LEU A 204 -3.06 11.08 2.10
CA LEU A 204 -2.11 11.79 2.96
C LEU A 204 -2.55 13.25 3.11
N LYS A 205 -2.31 13.87 4.28
CA LYS A 205 -2.83 15.21 4.61
C LYS A 205 -2.33 16.31 3.66
N ASP A 206 -1.16 16.12 3.07
CA ASP A 206 -0.53 17.02 2.10
C ASP A 206 -0.88 16.67 0.64
N GLY A 207 -1.75 15.68 0.41
CA GLY A 207 -2.18 15.24 -0.92
C GLY A 207 -1.12 14.47 -1.72
N ARG A 208 0.01 14.10 -1.09
CA ARG A 208 1.07 13.34 -1.75
C ARG A 208 0.53 12.00 -2.27
N LYS A 209 0.91 11.67 -3.50
CA LYS A 209 0.48 10.44 -4.17
C LYS A 209 1.29 9.25 -3.66
N TRP A 210 0.62 8.10 -3.61
CA TRP A 210 1.22 6.81 -3.34
C TRP A 210 1.46 6.08 -4.65
N MET A 211 2.51 5.26 -4.70
CA MET A 211 2.87 4.39 -5.82
C MET A 211 2.36 2.96 -5.60
N PHE A 212 2.47 2.45 -4.37
CA PHE A 212 1.90 1.18 -3.97
C PHE A 212 0.97 1.36 -2.78
N TRP A 213 -0.01 0.49 -2.66
CA TRP A 213 -0.95 0.45 -1.53
C TRP A 213 -1.03 -0.96 -0.96
N GLN A 214 -0.61 -1.14 0.29
CA GLN A 214 -0.90 -2.34 1.06
C GLN A 214 -2.29 -2.22 1.68
N HIS A 215 -3.23 -3.00 1.15
CA HIS A 215 -4.65 -2.81 1.42
C HIS A 215 -5.24 -3.86 2.38
N THR A 216 -4.50 -4.92 2.69
CA THR A 216 -4.89 -5.90 3.71
C THR A 216 -3.69 -6.74 4.14
N SER A 217 -3.68 -7.17 5.40
CA SER A 217 -2.77 -8.22 5.92
C SER A 217 -3.41 -9.60 6.04
N GLN A 218 -4.70 -9.71 5.70
CA GLN A 218 -5.49 -10.92 5.86
C GLN A 218 -5.79 -11.59 4.52
N GLY A 219 -4.95 -11.31 3.52
CA GLY A 219 -5.03 -11.92 2.20
C GLY A 219 -4.83 -13.43 2.26
N LYS A 220 -5.31 -14.11 1.22
CA LYS A 220 -5.10 -15.54 1.00
C LYS A 220 -4.63 -15.73 -0.43
N ILE A 221 -3.47 -16.36 -0.57
CA ILE A 221 -2.89 -16.75 -1.86
C ILE A 221 -2.75 -18.26 -1.85
N GLN A 222 -3.18 -18.91 -2.94
CA GLN A 222 -2.99 -20.34 -3.10
C GLN A 222 -1.48 -20.66 -3.08
N GLY A 223 -1.07 -21.58 -2.21
CA GLY A 223 0.34 -21.93 -2.01
C GLY A 223 1.04 -21.18 -0.88
N VAL A 224 0.42 -20.14 -0.31
CA VAL A 224 0.90 -19.48 0.91
C VAL A 224 0.08 -20.02 2.10
N PRO A 225 0.70 -20.70 3.08
CA PRO A 225 -0.05 -21.39 4.15
C PRO A 225 -0.65 -20.45 5.20
N LYS A 226 -0.23 -19.17 5.23
CA LYS A 226 -0.64 -18.18 6.23
C LYS A 226 -1.23 -16.95 5.57
N ALA A 227 -1.81 -16.07 6.39
CA ALA A 227 -2.24 -14.76 5.96
C ALA A 227 -1.08 -13.99 5.30
N VAL A 228 -1.41 -13.24 4.26
CA VAL A 228 -0.45 -12.53 3.43
C VAL A 228 -0.91 -11.10 3.18
N ASP A 229 0.07 -10.21 3.18
CA ASP A 229 -0.12 -8.81 2.86
C ASP A 229 -0.33 -8.64 1.35
N LEU A 230 -1.44 -8.02 0.95
CA LEU A 230 -1.78 -7.80 -0.47
C LEU A 230 -1.63 -6.34 -0.84
N ASN A 231 -1.08 -6.15 -2.04
CA ASN A 231 -0.66 -4.87 -2.55
C ASN A 231 -1.22 -4.61 -3.94
N VAL A 232 -1.42 -3.34 -4.25
CA VAL A 232 -1.71 -2.87 -5.60
C VAL A 232 -0.75 -1.74 -5.99
N TYR A 233 -0.45 -1.65 -7.27
CA TYR A 233 0.24 -0.51 -7.87
C TYR A 233 -0.78 0.54 -8.33
N ALA A 234 -0.45 1.82 -8.16
CA ALA A 234 -1.40 2.92 -8.33
C ALA A 234 -1.88 3.11 -9.77
N GLU A 235 -1.03 2.82 -10.74
CA GLU A 235 -1.25 3.20 -12.14
C GLU A 235 -1.63 2.00 -13.03
N SER A 236 -1.91 2.30 -14.30
CA SER A 236 -2.35 1.32 -15.29
C SER A 236 -1.27 0.28 -15.66
N PRO A 237 -1.62 -0.83 -16.34
CA PRO A 237 -0.62 -1.79 -16.84
C PRO A 237 0.42 -1.17 -17.77
N LYS A 238 0.05 -0.14 -18.54
CA LYS A 238 0.99 0.60 -19.38
C LYS A 238 2.01 1.35 -18.53
N GLU A 239 1.56 2.04 -17.48
CA GLU A 239 2.44 2.78 -16.58
C GLU A 239 3.31 1.84 -15.74
N TRP A 240 2.81 0.65 -15.39
CA TRP A 240 3.62 -0.39 -14.78
C TRP A 240 4.76 -0.83 -15.70
N PHE A 241 4.47 -1.08 -16.98
CA PHE A 241 5.49 -1.42 -17.97
C PHE A 241 6.53 -0.30 -18.14
N LEU A 242 6.10 0.96 -18.22
CA LEU A 242 7.01 2.11 -18.28
C LEU A 242 7.88 2.22 -17.03
N PHE A 243 7.29 2.05 -15.84
CA PHE A 243 8.03 1.99 -14.58
C PHE A 243 9.11 0.91 -14.62
N LEU A 244 8.79 -0.31 -15.06
CA LEU A 244 9.79 -1.38 -15.21
C LEU A 244 10.94 -0.99 -16.15
N GLN A 245 10.62 -0.40 -17.30
CA GLN A 245 11.62 0.06 -18.25
C GLN A 245 12.54 1.15 -17.69
N GLU A 246 11.99 2.12 -16.96
CA GLU A 246 12.76 3.16 -16.25
C GLU A 246 13.72 2.55 -15.23
N GLN A 247 13.33 1.44 -14.60
CA GLN A 247 14.20 0.69 -13.70
C GLN A 247 15.20 -0.22 -14.43
N GLY A 248 15.22 -0.25 -15.77
CA GLY A 248 16.07 -1.15 -16.56
C GLY A 248 15.64 -2.61 -16.50
N ILE A 249 14.38 -2.88 -16.12
CA ILE A 249 13.80 -4.22 -16.07
C ILE A 249 13.11 -4.48 -17.41
N GLN A 250 13.65 -5.42 -18.18
CA GLN A 250 12.99 -5.89 -19.40
C GLN A 250 11.88 -6.86 -19.03
N ASP A 251 10.65 -6.58 -19.47
CA ASP A 251 9.57 -7.56 -19.39
C ASP A 251 9.80 -8.59 -20.50
N GLY A 252 10.28 -9.77 -20.13
CA GLY A 252 10.59 -10.86 -21.05
C GLY A 252 9.39 -11.74 -21.41
N LYS A 253 8.17 -11.22 -21.23
CA LYS A 253 6.91 -11.93 -21.49
C LYS A 253 6.33 -11.62 -22.86
#